data_AF-A0A0F7FCJ7-F1
#
_entry.id   AF-A0A0F7FCJ7-F1
#
_cell.length_a   1.000
_cell.length_b   1.000
_cell.length_c   1.000
_cell.angle_alpha   90.00
_cell.angle_beta   90.00
_cell.angle_gamma   90.00
#
_symmetry.space_group_name_H-M   'P 1'
#
loop_
_entity.id
_entity.type
_entity.pdbx_description
1 polymer ?
#
loop_
_entity_poly.entity_id
_entity_poly.type
_entity_poly.pdbx_seq_one_letter_code
_entity_poly.pdbx_strand_id
1 'polypeptide(L)'
;MAIILMIFAVLAGMALPTQFSVNAQLRTVVGSPIIASAISFTVGAAALIIVSLFGKGISIKKEWFEAPWWMWTGGLLGASYVLATTILMPRIGAAATVGYILAGQVVASIVIDHFGLIGANAHTLNIPRLFGALLVIGGVIIVQKF
;
A
#
# COMPACT_ATOMS: atom_id res chain seq x y z
N MET A 1 -11.86 -20.04 8.33
CA MET A 1 -11.63 -18.60 8.54
C MET A 1 -10.37 -18.10 7.83
N ALA A 2 -9.19 -18.69 8.06
CA ALA A 2 -7.92 -18.23 7.47
C ALA A 2 -7.92 -18.16 5.92
N ILE A 3 -8.48 -19.17 5.24
CA ILE A 3 -8.51 -19.21 3.76
C ILE A 3 -9.33 -18.04 3.18
N ILE A 4 -10.45 -17.67 3.80
CA ILE A 4 -11.28 -16.54 3.34
C ILE A 4 -10.49 -15.22 3.44
N LEU A 5 -9.74 -15.04 4.52
CA LEU A 5 -8.88 -13.86 4.70
C LEU A 5 -7.73 -13.83 3.68
N MET A 6 -7.16 -14.99 3.34
CA MET A 6 -6.13 -15.09 2.30
C MET A 6 -6.68 -14.73 0.92
N ILE A 7 -7.87 -15.24 0.56
CA ILE A 7 -8.54 -14.89 -0.70
C ILE A 7 -8.81 -13.38 -0.74
N PHE A 8 -9.32 -12.81 0.35
CA PHE A 8 -9.56 -11.37 0.44
C PHE A 8 -8.26 -10.57 0.27
N ALA A 9 -7.15 -11.00 0.89
CA ALA A 9 -5.85 -10.36 0.74
C ALA A 9 -5.34 -10.40 -0.71
N VAL A 10 -5.53 -11.52 -1.41
CA VAL A 10 -5.21 -11.64 -2.84
C VAL A 10 -6.04 -10.66 -3.67
N LEU A 11 -7.36 -10.62 -3.46
CA LEU A 11 -8.24 -9.69 -4.17
C LEU A 11 -7.88 -8.22 -3.91
N ALA A 12 -7.57 -7.87 -2.66
CA ALA A 12 -7.10 -6.54 -2.31
C ALA A 12 -5.77 -6.21 -2.99
N GLY A 13 -4.85 -7.17 -3.08
CA GLY A 13 -3.58 -7.03 -3.80
C GLY A 13 -3.77 -6.79 -5.30
N MET A 14 -4.77 -7.42 -5.92
CA MET A 14 -5.10 -7.21 -7.33
C MET A 14 -5.66 -5.82 -7.62
N ALA A 15 -6.34 -5.19 -6.65
CA ALA A 15 -6.89 -3.86 -6.82
C ALA A 15 -5.82 -2.76 -6.98
N LEU A 16 -4.63 -2.96 -6.41
CA LEU A 16 -3.55 -1.97 -6.43
C LEU A 16 -3.00 -1.69 -7.86
N PRO A 17 -2.55 -2.69 -8.65
CA PRO A 17 -2.15 -2.47 -10.03
C PRO A 17 -3.24 -1.81 -10.89
N THR A 18 -4.50 -2.18 -10.66
CA THR A 18 -5.65 -1.56 -11.33
C THR A 18 -5.77 -0.09 -10.97
N GLN A 19 -5.68 0.26 -9.68
CA GLN A 19 -5.69 1.66 -9.22
C GLN A 19 -4.56 2.47 -9.84
N PHE A 20 -3.35 1.92 -9.91
CA PHE A 20 -2.20 2.64 -10.49
C PHE A 20 -2.42 2.93 -11.98
N SER A 21 -3.01 1.99 -12.71
CA SER A 21 -3.35 2.15 -14.13
C SER A 21 -4.42 3.22 -14.32
N VAL A 22 -5.47 3.21 -13.48
CA VAL A 22 -6.52 4.25 -13.49
C VAL A 22 -5.92 5.63 -13.20
N ASN A 23 -5.05 5.75 -12.20
CA ASN A 23 -4.44 7.02 -11.84
C ASN A 23 -3.44 7.52 -12.89
N ALA A 24 -2.71 6.60 -13.54
CA ALA A 24 -1.85 6.92 -14.68
C ALA A 24 -2.65 7.50 -15.85
N GLN A 25 -3.86 6.99 -16.11
CA GLN A 25 -4.76 7.55 -17.12
C GLN A 25 -5.38 8.87 -16.66
N LEU A 26 -5.81 8.99 -15.39
CA LEU A 26 -6.32 10.25 -14.87
C LEU A 26 -5.27 11.37 -15.00
N ARG A 27 -3.99 11.06 -14.76
CA ARG A 27 -2.88 11.97 -14.95
C ARG A 27 -2.80 12.54 -16.37
N THR A 28 -3.11 11.77 -17.41
CA THR A 28 -3.06 12.28 -18.80
C THR A 28 -4.17 13.30 -19.06
N VAL A 29 -5.32 13.14 -18.40
CA VAL A 29 -6.46 14.06 -18.48
C VAL A 29 -6.21 15.34 -17.68
N VAL A 30 -5.71 15.22 -16.43
CA VAL A 30 -5.51 16.38 -15.54
C VAL A 30 -4.14 17.06 -15.68
N GLY A 31 -3.23 16.48 -16.46
CA GLY A 31 -1.89 17.01 -16.72
C GLY A 31 -0.91 16.98 -15.54
N SER A 32 -1.31 16.52 -14.36
CA SER A 32 -0.46 16.51 -13.15
C SER A 32 -0.59 15.21 -12.35
N PRO A 33 0.52 14.51 -12.03
CA PRO A 33 0.49 13.31 -11.20
C PRO A 33 0.07 13.61 -9.76
N ILE A 34 0.37 14.83 -9.27
CA ILE A 34 -0.02 15.27 -7.92
C ILE A 34 -1.54 15.45 -7.87
N ILE A 35 -2.13 16.12 -8.86
CA ILE A 35 -3.59 16.33 -8.91
C ILE A 35 -4.31 15.00 -9.10
N ALA A 36 -3.82 14.11 -9.98
CA ALA A 36 -4.40 12.77 -10.15
C ALA A 36 -4.41 11.97 -8.84
N SER A 37 -3.30 12.00 -8.11
CA SER A 37 -3.19 11.33 -6.81
C SER A 37 -4.10 11.94 -5.76
N ALA A 38 -4.20 13.29 -5.71
CA ALA A 38 -5.10 14.00 -4.80
C ALA A 38 -6.57 13.69 -5.05
N ILE A 39 -7.00 13.62 -6.32
CA ILE A 39 -8.35 13.20 -6.69
C ILE A 39 -8.59 11.76 -6.25
N SER A 40 -7.66 10.84 -6.54
CA SER A 40 -7.76 9.43 -6.14
C SER A 40 -7.95 9.27 -4.63
N PHE A 41 -7.15 10.00 -3.83
CA PHE A 41 -7.26 10.01 -2.37
C PHE A 41 -8.56 10.63 -1.88
N THR A 42 -9.02 11.70 -2.52
CA THR A 42 -10.29 12.36 -2.15
C THR A 42 -11.47 11.44 -2.39
N VAL A 43 -11.51 10.76 -3.55
CA VAL A 43 -12.55 9.78 -3.87
C VAL A 43 -12.51 8.60 -2.90
N GLY A 44 -11.32 8.07 -2.60
CA GLY A 44 -11.14 7.00 -1.62
C GLY A 44 -11.59 7.40 -0.21
N ALA A 45 -11.22 8.60 0.25
CA ALA A 45 -11.63 9.14 1.54
C ALA A 45 -13.15 9.32 1.61
N ALA A 46 -13.77 9.90 0.57
CA ALA A 46 -15.22 10.05 0.50
C ALA A 46 -15.94 8.68 0.55
N ALA A 47 -15.44 7.69 -0.19
CA ALA A 47 -15.99 6.33 -0.16
C ALA A 47 -15.91 5.71 1.24
N LEU A 48 -14.76 5.84 1.94
CA LEU A 48 -14.61 5.35 3.31
C LEU A 48 -15.56 6.06 4.29
N ILE A 49 -15.73 7.37 4.16
CA ILE A 49 -16.69 8.14 4.97
C ILE A 49 -18.12 7.62 4.73
N ILE A 50 -18.53 7.48 3.47
CA ILE A 50 -19.87 6.98 3.11
C ILE A 50 -20.10 5.58 3.68
N VAL A 51 -19.15 4.66 3.49
CA VAL A 51 -19.23 3.29 4.04
C VAL A 51 -19.33 3.30 5.57
N SER A 52 -18.62 4.22 6.24
CA SER A 52 -18.68 4.34 7.70
C SER A 52 -20.08 4.68 8.24
N LEU A 53 -20.90 5.39 7.45
CA LEU A 53 -22.27 5.75 7.82
C LEU A 53 -23.21 4.55 7.88
N PHE A 54 -22.92 3.48 7.11
CA PHE A 54 -23.70 2.23 7.14
C PHE A 54 -23.23 1.25 8.23
N GLY A 55 -22.09 1.52 8.86
CA GLY A 55 -21.56 0.73 9.97
C GLY A 55 -22.07 1.21 11.34
N LYS A 56 -21.18 1.27 12.33
CA LYS A 56 -21.48 1.85 13.65
C LYS A 56 -21.53 3.39 13.65
N GLY A 57 -21.43 4.03 12.48
CA GLY A 57 -21.29 5.48 12.33
C GLY A 57 -19.90 6.00 12.70
N ILE A 58 -19.71 7.31 12.55
CA ILE A 58 -18.49 8.02 12.93
C ILE A 58 -18.55 8.29 14.44
N SER A 59 -17.79 7.52 15.22
CA SER A 59 -17.60 7.76 16.66
C SER A 59 -16.19 8.30 16.90
N ILE A 60 -16.09 9.62 17.06
CA ILE A 60 -14.85 10.28 17.47
C ILE A 60 -14.75 10.13 18.98
N LYS A 61 -13.79 9.32 19.43
CA LYS A 61 -13.54 9.13 20.86
C LYS A 61 -12.44 10.07 21.34
N LYS A 62 -12.36 10.31 22.65
CA LYS A 62 -11.36 11.21 23.25
C LYS A 62 -9.93 10.79 22.91
N GLU A 63 -9.70 9.49 22.81
CA GLU A 63 -8.42 8.86 22.50
C GLU A 63 -7.86 9.28 21.12
N TRP A 64 -8.70 9.83 20.22
CA TRP A 64 -8.22 10.41 18.96
C TRP A 64 -7.28 11.58 19.23
N PHE A 65 -7.60 12.46 20.18
CA PHE A 65 -6.78 13.63 20.48
C PHE A 65 -5.54 13.28 21.31
N GLU A 66 -5.53 12.11 21.94
CA GLU A 66 -4.42 11.60 22.75
C GLU A 66 -3.49 10.67 21.94
N ALA A 67 -3.87 10.32 20.71
CA ALA A 67 -3.09 9.42 19.86
C ALA A 67 -1.75 10.06 19.45
N PRO A 68 -0.64 9.29 19.47
CA PRO A 68 0.66 9.76 18.98
C PRO A 68 0.59 10.30 17.54
N TRP A 69 1.28 11.43 17.29
CA TRP A 69 1.20 12.14 16.02
C TRP A 69 1.55 11.29 14.79
N TRP A 70 2.42 10.30 14.94
CA TRP A 70 2.85 9.42 13.85
C TRP A 70 1.72 8.55 13.31
N MET A 71 0.65 8.27 14.09
CA MET A 71 -0.50 7.50 13.62
C MET A 71 -1.24 8.18 12.46
N TRP A 72 -1.20 9.52 12.40
CA TRP A 72 -1.84 10.32 11.35
C TRP A 72 -1.03 10.34 10.05
N THR A 73 0.22 9.87 10.07
CA THR A 73 1.09 9.88 8.88
C THR A 73 0.74 8.79 7.86
N GLY A 74 -0.13 7.83 8.20
CA GLY A 74 -0.55 6.77 7.29
C GLY A 74 -1.14 7.30 5.98
N GLY A 75 -1.92 8.38 6.03
CA GLY A 75 -2.45 9.05 4.84
C GLY A 75 -1.35 9.66 3.97
N LEU A 76 -0.31 10.24 4.58
CA LEU A 76 0.85 10.78 3.86
C LEU A 76 1.65 9.67 3.18
N LEU A 77 1.92 8.57 3.87
CA LEU A 77 2.61 7.40 3.31
C LEU A 77 1.85 6.82 2.11
N GLY A 78 0.52 6.69 2.24
CA GLY A 78 -0.34 6.26 1.14
C GLY A 78 -0.34 7.24 -0.05
N ALA A 79 -0.38 8.55 0.22
CA ALA A 79 -0.34 9.56 -0.84
C ALA A 79 1.00 9.54 -1.59
N SER A 80 2.11 9.41 -0.88
CA SER A 80 3.44 9.22 -1.47
C SER A 80 3.51 7.96 -2.32
N TYR A 81 2.90 6.87 -1.85
CA TYR A 81 2.83 5.60 -2.57
C TYR A 81 2.07 5.73 -3.90
N VAL A 82 0.87 6.31 -3.88
CA VAL A 82 0.06 6.52 -5.09
C VAL A 82 0.73 7.51 -6.05
N LEU A 83 1.36 8.56 -5.54
CA LEU A 83 2.13 9.50 -6.36
C LEU A 83 3.29 8.77 -7.05
N ALA A 84 4.05 7.97 -6.31
CA ALA A 84 5.16 7.21 -6.86
C ALA A 84 4.69 6.25 -7.95
N THR A 85 3.61 5.48 -7.74
CA THR A 85 3.11 4.54 -8.75
C THR A 85 2.58 5.24 -9.99
N THR A 86 1.90 6.38 -9.84
CA THR A 86 1.40 7.22 -10.94
C THR A 86 2.53 7.82 -11.79
N ILE A 87 3.71 8.02 -11.18
CA ILE A 87 4.93 8.49 -11.88
C ILE A 87 5.69 7.33 -12.53
N LEU A 88 5.87 6.23 -11.80
CA LEU A 88 6.70 5.09 -12.20
C LEU A 88 6.03 4.25 -13.28
N MET A 89 4.72 4.00 -13.18
CA MET A 89 4.03 3.07 -14.05
C MET A 89 4.14 3.42 -15.55
N PRO A 90 3.97 4.69 -15.99
CA PRO A 90 4.19 5.07 -17.39
C PRO A 90 5.66 5.05 -17.83
N ARG A 91 6.63 5.03 -16.89
CA ARG A 91 8.06 5.16 -17.19
C ARG A 91 8.79 3.83 -17.25
N ILE A 92 8.50 2.94 -16.32
CA ILE A 92 9.16 1.63 -16.20
C ILE A 92 8.19 0.46 -16.40
N GLY A 93 6.91 0.74 -16.65
CA GLY A 93 5.89 -0.28 -16.85
C GLY A 93 5.26 -0.78 -15.55
N ALA A 94 4.12 -1.48 -15.70
CA ALA A 94 3.33 -1.92 -14.57
C ALA A 94 4.01 -3.06 -13.78
N ALA A 95 4.55 -4.06 -14.48
CA ALA A 95 5.25 -5.18 -13.87
C ALA A 95 6.45 -4.70 -13.03
N ALA A 96 7.25 -3.77 -13.55
CA ALA A 96 8.37 -3.14 -12.84
C ALA A 96 7.95 -2.40 -11.59
N THR A 97 6.96 -1.53 -11.73
CA THR A 97 6.48 -0.72 -10.62
C THR A 97 5.99 -1.61 -9.48
N VAL A 98 5.14 -2.60 -9.78
CA VAL A 98 4.59 -3.51 -8.76
C VAL A 98 5.69 -4.38 -8.16
N GLY A 99 6.61 -4.91 -8.97
CA GLY A 99 7.68 -5.77 -8.51
C GLY A 99 8.63 -5.06 -7.53
N TYR A 100 9.15 -3.88 -7.90
CA TYR A 100 10.06 -3.14 -7.01
C TYR A 100 9.37 -2.68 -5.73
N ILE A 101 8.10 -2.30 -5.81
CA ILE A 101 7.30 -1.96 -4.64
C ILE A 101 7.15 -3.16 -3.70
N LEU A 102 6.81 -4.33 -4.25
CA LEU A 102 6.63 -5.54 -3.45
C LEU A 102 7.94 -5.93 -2.75
N ALA A 103 9.08 -5.84 -3.46
CA ALA A 103 10.39 -6.06 -2.86
C ALA A 103 10.65 -5.10 -1.67
N GLY A 104 10.37 -3.81 -1.85
CA GLY A 104 10.48 -2.81 -0.78
C GLY A 104 9.55 -3.08 0.41
N GLN A 105 8.30 -3.49 0.15
CA GLN A 105 7.32 -3.86 1.18
C GLN A 105 7.78 -5.07 2.00
N VAL A 106 8.36 -6.09 1.36
CA VAL A 106 8.90 -7.27 2.04
C VAL A 106 10.05 -6.87 2.97
N VAL A 107 11.02 -6.09 2.47
CA VAL A 107 12.15 -5.61 3.28
C VAL A 107 11.66 -4.77 4.46
N ALA A 108 10.77 -3.80 4.21
CA ALA A 108 10.20 -2.95 5.25
C ALA A 108 9.43 -3.76 6.31
N SER A 109 8.62 -4.75 5.89
CA SER A 109 7.87 -5.60 6.81
C SER A 109 8.77 -6.41 7.73
N ILE A 110 9.91 -6.90 7.21
CA ILE A 110 10.88 -7.63 8.03
C ILE A 110 11.51 -6.70 9.08
N VAL A 111 11.90 -5.50 8.68
CA VAL A 111 12.50 -4.52 9.61
C VAL A 111 11.50 -4.11 10.68
N ILE A 112 10.27 -3.76 10.29
CA ILE A 112 9.20 -3.36 11.20
C ILE A 112 8.90 -4.47 12.20
N ASP A 113 8.70 -5.70 11.73
CA ASP A 113 8.37 -6.83 12.58
C ASP A 113 9.55 -7.27 13.46
N HIS A 114 10.78 -7.22 12.95
CA HIS A 114 11.95 -7.65 13.70
C HIS A 114 12.21 -6.75 14.91
N PHE A 115 12.07 -5.43 14.72
CA PHE A 115 12.30 -4.44 15.76
C PHE A 115 11.01 -4.05 16.53
N GLY A 116 9.85 -4.63 16.20
CA GLY A 116 8.57 -4.31 16.83
C GLY A 116 8.17 -2.83 16.64
N LEU A 117 8.56 -2.22 15.52
CA LEU A 117 8.32 -0.81 15.27
C LEU A 117 6.83 -0.54 15.05
N ILE A 118 6.37 0.68 15.35
CA ILE A 118 4.99 1.13 15.04
C ILE A 118 3.92 0.23 15.72
N GLY A 119 4.26 -0.37 16.87
CA GLY A 119 3.35 -1.27 17.60
C GLY A 119 3.18 -2.65 16.96
N ALA A 120 4.05 -3.03 16.02
CA ALA A 120 4.05 -4.37 15.44
C ALA A 120 4.42 -5.43 16.48
N ASN A 121 3.78 -6.61 16.38
CA ASN A 121 4.16 -7.76 17.18
C ASN A 121 5.56 -8.20 16.76
N ALA A 122 6.52 -8.10 17.70
CA ALA A 122 7.90 -8.45 17.42
C ALA A 122 8.01 -9.93 16.98
N HIS A 123 8.43 -10.15 15.73
CA HIS A 123 8.74 -11.48 15.20
C HIS A 123 10.23 -11.54 14.90
N THR A 124 10.94 -12.41 15.62
CA THR A 124 12.36 -12.62 15.38
C THR A 124 12.60 -13.06 13.95
N LEU A 125 13.65 -12.49 13.33
CA LEU A 125 14.06 -12.87 11.99
C LEU A 125 14.53 -14.32 12.05
N ASN A 126 13.94 -15.17 11.22
CA ASN A 126 14.34 -16.57 11.09
C ASN A 126 14.75 -16.88 9.66
N ILE A 127 15.51 -17.96 9.48
CA ILE A 127 16.05 -18.36 8.19
C ILE A 127 14.95 -18.57 7.13
N PRO A 128 13.81 -19.25 7.43
CA PRO A 128 12.73 -19.40 6.47
C PRO A 128 12.17 -18.07 5.95
N ARG A 129 12.00 -17.07 6.84
CA ARG A 129 11.48 -15.75 6.47
C ARG A 129 12.46 -14.97 5.59
N LEU A 130 13.75 -15.04 5.92
CA LEU A 130 14.81 -14.44 5.10
C LEU A 130 14.85 -15.08 3.71
N PHE A 131 14.77 -16.42 3.65
CA PHE A 131 14.76 -17.15 2.40
C PHE A 131 13.53 -16.81 1.54
N GLY A 132 12.34 -16.75 2.15
CA GLY A 132 11.12 -16.33 1.45
C GLY A 132 11.23 -14.92 0.87
N ALA A 133 11.82 -13.98 1.61
CA ALA A 133 12.06 -12.63 1.11
C ALA A 133 13.03 -12.61 -0.09
N LEU A 134 14.11 -13.39 -0.03
CA LEU A 134 15.05 -13.53 -1.14
C LEU A 134 14.38 -14.13 -2.38
N LEU A 135 13.46 -15.10 -2.21
CA LEU A 135 12.68 -15.65 -3.32
C LEU A 135 11.75 -14.60 -3.95
N VAL A 136 11.08 -13.76 -3.15
CA VAL A 136 10.25 -12.67 -3.69
C VAL A 136 11.11 -11.68 -4.48
N ILE A 137 12.24 -11.25 -3.92
CA ILE A 137 13.16 -10.32 -4.59
C ILE A 137 13.72 -10.94 -5.88
N GLY A 138 14.15 -12.21 -5.84
CA GLY A 138 14.63 -12.94 -7.00
C GLY A 138 13.56 -13.09 -8.08
N GLY A 139 12.33 -13.43 -7.67
CA GLY A 139 11.17 -13.51 -8.57
C GLY A 139 10.88 -12.18 -9.26
N VAL A 140 10.93 -11.07 -8.52
CA VAL A 140 10.79 -9.73 -9.08
C VAL A 140 11.87 -9.48 -10.14
N ILE A 141 13.14 -9.74 -9.85
CA ILE A 141 14.25 -9.54 -10.79
C ILE A 141 14.07 -10.36 -12.07
N ILE A 142 13.62 -11.61 -11.95
CA ILE A 142 13.38 -12.49 -13.10
C ILE A 142 12.23 -11.93 -13.94
N VAL A 143 11.09 -11.59 -13.32
CA VAL A 143 9.92 -11.01 -14.01
C VAL A 143 10.26 -9.67 -14.68
N GLN A 144 11.21 -8.90 -14.15
CA GLN A 144 11.67 -7.68 -14.83
C GLN A 144 12.54 -7.92 -16.05
N LYS A 145 13.26 -9.03 -16.07
CA LYS A 145 14.25 -9.30 -17.11
C LYS A 145 13.64 -9.81 -18.42
N PHE A 146 12.40 -10.28 -18.39
CA PHE A 146 11.69 -10.91 -19.51
C PHE A 146 10.31 -10.28 -19.71
#